data_AF-A0A660QJ24-F1
#
_entry.id   AF-A0A660QJ24-F1
#
_cell.length_a   1.000
_cell.length_b   1.000
_cell.length_c   1.000
_cell.angle_alpha   90.00
_cell.angle_beta   90.00
_cell.angle_gamma   90.00
#
_symmetry.space_group_name_H-M   'P 1'
#
loop_
_entity.id
_entity.type
_entity.pdbx_description
1 polymer ?
#
loop_
_entity_poly.entity_id
_entity_poly.type
_entity_poly.pdbx_seq_one_letter_code
_entity_poly.pdbx_strand_id
1 'polypeptide(L)'
;PGGAMFTAPMIQDIGKDMTNLEKTTVNYWFRHTLEFFWPVYPAMYLLSSLSGIPIANVSIRLIPIFLVAFASGWLFYNGLSFPKISMLTGKEWKKMIPALVIISTGVLILVFKFEGWFALLLTTSTYASLRIKSILPALKNSLKKVDIFIVLFIVFLYKDALMTLEIGTKLAQELSSLGLNVILVAVILPIVVGMSTGITQTTVGISLPIVLGMGGANLALLTYVFSVAGVLLSPVHLCLVLTSQYFNVNFLQVLQKISLPLAITCFVGWLYLI
;
A
#
# COMPACT_ATOMS: atom_id res chain seq x y z
N PRO A 1 7.70 -1.39 -6.72
CA PRO A 1 7.79 -1.19 -8.19
C PRO A 1 7.88 -2.48 -9.03
N GLY A 2 8.83 -3.40 -8.75
CA GLY A 2 8.99 -4.63 -9.54
C GLY A 2 7.81 -5.62 -9.50
N GLY A 3 6.89 -5.46 -8.53
CA GLY A 3 5.68 -6.28 -8.44
C GLY A 3 4.72 -6.10 -9.61
N ALA A 4 4.62 -4.89 -10.19
CA ALA A 4 3.72 -4.63 -11.31
C ALA A 4 4.03 -5.51 -12.54
N MET A 5 5.33 -5.66 -12.85
CA MET A 5 5.82 -6.52 -13.94
C MET A 5 5.70 -8.01 -13.64
N PHE A 6 5.56 -8.40 -12.37
CA PHE A 6 5.34 -9.79 -11.98
C PHE A 6 3.91 -10.25 -12.24
N THR A 7 2.90 -9.39 -12.01
CA THR A 7 1.49 -9.76 -12.26
C THR A 7 0.98 -9.38 -13.64
N ALA A 8 1.63 -8.45 -14.35
CA ALA A 8 1.17 -8.07 -15.69
C ALA A 8 1.09 -9.28 -16.66
N PRO A 9 2.07 -10.22 -16.72
CA PRO A 9 1.94 -11.44 -17.51
C PRO A 9 0.79 -12.35 -17.04
N MET A 10 0.56 -12.45 -15.73
CA MET A 10 -0.54 -13.24 -15.18
C MET A 10 -1.90 -12.71 -15.63
N ILE A 11 -2.08 -11.39 -15.61
CA ILE A 11 -3.31 -10.73 -16.08
C ILE A 11 -3.45 -10.88 -17.61
N GLN A 12 -2.36 -10.82 -18.36
CA GLN A 12 -2.37 -11.08 -19.80
C GLN A 12 -2.89 -12.49 -20.14
N ASP A 13 -2.49 -13.49 -19.37
CA ASP A 13 -2.87 -14.89 -19.59
C ASP A 13 -4.33 -15.19 -19.23
N ILE A 14 -4.83 -14.63 -18.11
CA ILE A 14 -6.19 -14.88 -17.62
C ILE A 14 -7.24 -13.97 -18.25
N GLY A 15 -6.86 -12.74 -18.64
CA GLY A 15 -7.77 -11.71 -19.15
C GLY A 15 -7.91 -11.74 -20.67
N LYS A 16 -8.02 -12.89 -21.32
CA LYS A 16 -7.99 -13.00 -22.79
C LYS A 16 -9.07 -12.15 -23.48
N ASP A 17 -10.24 -12.05 -22.86
CA ASP A 17 -11.39 -11.30 -23.39
C ASP A 17 -11.40 -9.83 -22.93
N MET A 18 -10.42 -9.40 -22.15
CA MET A 18 -10.29 -8.03 -21.66
C MET A 18 -9.46 -7.17 -22.63
N THR A 19 -9.86 -5.92 -22.78
CA THR A 19 -9.05 -4.90 -23.44
C THR A 19 -7.76 -4.65 -22.67
N ASN A 20 -6.72 -4.13 -23.34
CA ASN A 20 -5.47 -3.76 -22.68
C ASN A 20 -5.68 -2.74 -21.56
N LEU A 21 -6.64 -1.81 -21.73
CA LEU A 21 -6.99 -0.84 -20.70
C LEU A 21 -7.57 -1.51 -19.45
N GLU A 22 -8.48 -2.48 -19.62
CA GLU A 22 -9.05 -3.24 -18.50
C GLU A 22 -7.99 -4.07 -17.79
N LYS A 23 -7.12 -4.77 -18.53
CA LYS A 23 -5.99 -5.51 -17.96
C LYS A 23 -5.08 -4.61 -17.13
N THR A 24 -4.72 -3.45 -17.68
CA THR A 24 -3.88 -2.45 -17.00
C THR A 24 -4.56 -1.98 -15.72
N THR A 25 -5.85 -1.64 -15.80
CA THR A 25 -6.66 -1.13 -14.70
C THR A 25 -6.81 -2.17 -13.57
N VAL A 26 -7.16 -3.41 -13.91
CA VAL A 26 -7.32 -4.50 -12.94
C VAL A 26 -5.98 -4.85 -12.28
N ASN A 27 -4.89 -4.93 -13.07
CA ASN A 27 -3.56 -5.18 -12.52
C ASN A 27 -3.12 -4.08 -11.55
N TYR A 28 -3.42 -2.82 -11.88
CA TYR A 28 -3.10 -1.69 -11.03
C TYR A 28 -3.98 -1.65 -9.78
N TRP A 29 -5.30 -1.66 -9.93
CA TRP A 29 -6.24 -1.48 -8.82
C TRP A 29 -6.11 -2.55 -7.74
N PHE A 30 -6.33 -3.83 -8.09
CA PHE A 30 -6.44 -4.90 -7.08
C PHE A 30 -5.14 -5.10 -6.30
N ARG A 31 -3.99 -4.87 -6.93
CA ARG A 31 -2.68 -4.92 -6.26
C ARG A 31 -2.58 -3.92 -5.11
N HIS A 32 -3.15 -2.73 -5.28
CA HIS A 32 -3.03 -1.66 -4.30
C HIS A 32 -4.16 -1.65 -3.26
N THR A 33 -5.24 -2.41 -3.49
CA THR A 33 -6.25 -2.60 -2.42
C THR A 33 -5.61 -3.17 -1.14
N LEU A 34 -4.59 -4.02 -1.27
CA LEU A 34 -3.87 -4.58 -0.13
C LEU A 34 -3.11 -3.52 0.69
N GLU A 35 -2.75 -2.37 0.10
CA GLU A 35 -2.06 -1.28 0.83
C GLU A 35 -2.91 -0.71 1.96
N PHE A 36 -4.24 -0.82 1.88
CA PHE A 36 -5.12 -0.30 2.90
C PHE A 36 -4.97 -1.04 4.23
N PHE A 37 -4.73 -2.35 4.25
CA PHE A 37 -4.75 -3.11 5.50
C PHE A 37 -3.53 -3.99 5.75
N TRP A 38 -2.80 -4.39 4.71
CA TRP A 38 -1.85 -5.48 4.88
C TRP A 38 -0.63 -5.03 5.72
N PRO A 39 -0.34 -5.68 6.86
CA PRO A 39 0.55 -5.12 7.89
C PRO A 39 2.03 -5.13 7.49
N VAL A 40 2.42 -5.78 6.40
CA VAL A 40 3.83 -5.81 5.96
C VAL A 40 4.22 -4.58 5.14
N TYR A 41 3.25 -3.73 4.74
CA TYR A 41 3.57 -2.52 4.00
C TYR A 41 4.37 -1.54 4.87
N PRO A 42 5.49 -0.96 4.37
CA PRO A 42 6.33 -0.07 5.17
C PRO A 42 5.58 1.14 5.74
N ALA A 43 4.61 1.68 4.99
CA ALA A 43 3.79 2.80 5.42
C ALA A 43 2.94 2.47 6.66
N MET A 44 2.55 1.20 6.87
CA MET A 44 1.81 0.76 8.06
C MET A 44 2.67 0.82 9.33
N TYR A 45 3.95 0.47 9.23
CA TYR A 45 4.90 0.63 10.34
C TYR A 45 5.15 2.09 10.67
N LEU A 46 5.23 2.94 9.66
CA LEU A 46 5.39 4.38 9.87
C LEU A 46 4.16 4.99 10.54
N LEU A 47 2.96 4.64 10.06
CA LEU A 47 1.70 5.01 10.71
C LEU A 47 1.65 4.52 12.16
N SER A 48 1.97 3.25 12.41
CA SER A 48 1.98 2.66 13.75
C SER A 48 2.98 3.36 14.68
N SER A 49 4.21 3.60 14.20
CA SER A 49 5.27 4.26 14.97
C SER A 49 4.95 5.73 15.29
N LEU A 50 4.30 6.46 14.36
CA LEU A 50 3.99 7.87 14.55
C LEU A 50 2.71 8.08 15.38
N SER A 51 1.69 7.24 15.17
CA SER A 51 0.41 7.34 15.90
C SER A 51 0.42 6.65 17.26
N GLY A 52 1.41 5.81 17.55
CA GLY A 52 1.44 4.97 18.75
C GLY A 52 0.43 3.81 18.75
N ILE A 53 -0.33 3.63 17.68
CA ILE A 53 -1.31 2.54 17.56
C ILE A 53 -0.55 1.27 17.16
N PRO A 54 -0.69 0.13 17.87
CA PRO A 54 -0.05 -1.13 17.49
C PRO A 54 -0.43 -1.55 16.06
N ILE A 55 0.55 -2.07 15.30
CA ILE A 55 0.38 -2.38 13.86
C ILE A 55 -0.79 -3.33 13.57
N ALA A 56 -1.02 -4.32 14.45
CA ALA A 56 -2.15 -5.22 14.32
C ALA A 56 -3.50 -4.48 14.42
N ASN A 57 -3.60 -3.51 15.34
CA ASN A 57 -4.81 -2.71 15.52
C ASN A 57 -5.03 -1.75 14.34
N VAL A 58 -3.96 -1.14 13.83
CA VAL A 58 -4.00 -0.32 12.60
C VAL A 58 -4.55 -1.15 11.44
N SER A 59 -3.95 -2.32 11.20
CA SER A 59 -4.35 -3.22 10.11
C SER A 59 -5.80 -3.66 10.23
N ILE A 60 -6.23 -4.16 11.40
CA ILE A 60 -7.60 -4.62 11.61
C ILE A 60 -8.61 -3.50 11.37
N ARG A 61 -8.34 -2.28 11.87
CA ARG A 61 -9.22 -1.13 11.68
C ARG A 61 -9.35 -0.70 10.23
N LEU A 62 -8.37 -0.98 9.38
CA LEU A 62 -8.41 -0.65 7.96
C LEU A 62 -8.96 -1.78 7.07
N ILE A 63 -9.25 -2.96 7.61
CA ILE A 63 -9.91 -4.05 6.88
C ILE A 63 -11.22 -3.60 6.21
N PRO A 64 -12.13 -2.85 6.86
CA PRO A 64 -13.34 -2.37 6.19
C PRO A 64 -13.05 -1.53 4.94
N ILE A 65 -12.01 -0.70 4.98
CA ILE A 65 -11.60 0.13 3.84
C ILE A 65 -11.04 -0.73 2.71
N PHE A 66 -10.22 -1.74 3.04
CA PHE A 66 -9.79 -2.73 2.08
C PHE A 66 -10.98 -3.46 1.42
N LEU A 67 -11.95 -3.90 2.20
CA LEU A 67 -13.13 -4.61 1.68
C LEU A 67 -13.93 -3.72 0.72
N VAL A 68 -14.09 -2.44 1.03
CA VAL A 68 -14.76 -1.48 0.15
C VAL A 68 -13.95 -1.25 -1.13
N ALA A 69 -12.62 -1.07 -1.03
CA ALA A 69 -11.75 -0.91 -2.19
C ALA A 69 -11.78 -2.15 -3.10
N PHE A 70 -11.77 -3.33 -2.50
CA PHE A 70 -11.83 -4.59 -3.23
C PHE A 70 -13.22 -4.80 -3.87
N ALA A 71 -14.30 -4.62 -3.12
CA ALA A 71 -15.67 -4.82 -3.58
C ALA A 71 -16.06 -3.80 -4.66
N SER A 72 -15.68 -2.53 -4.50
CA SER A 72 -15.89 -1.51 -5.55
C SER A 72 -15.16 -1.89 -6.82
N GLY A 73 -13.86 -2.19 -6.75
CA GLY A 73 -13.10 -2.67 -7.91
C GLY A 73 -13.72 -3.90 -8.57
N TRP A 74 -14.17 -4.87 -7.77
CA TRP A 74 -14.85 -6.06 -8.27
C TRP A 74 -16.12 -5.70 -9.04
N LEU A 75 -17.00 -4.90 -8.44
CA LEU A 75 -18.25 -4.48 -9.06
C LEU A 75 -18.02 -3.71 -10.38
N PHE A 76 -17.05 -2.79 -10.41
CA PHE A 76 -16.78 -1.96 -11.59
C PHE A 76 -16.09 -2.72 -12.73
N TYR A 77 -15.25 -3.72 -12.43
CA TYR A 77 -14.43 -4.39 -13.45
C TYR A 77 -14.89 -5.81 -13.80
N ASN A 78 -15.56 -6.52 -12.87
CA ASN A 78 -16.08 -7.87 -13.07
C ASN A 78 -17.61 -7.95 -13.01
N GLY A 79 -18.29 -6.86 -12.64
CA GLY A 79 -19.73 -6.84 -12.44
C GLY A 79 -20.18 -7.77 -11.31
N LEU A 80 -21.33 -8.42 -11.50
CA LEU A 80 -21.88 -9.41 -10.56
C LEU A 80 -21.44 -10.85 -10.90
N SER A 81 -20.50 -11.01 -11.83
CA SER A 81 -19.98 -12.34 -12.16
C SER A 81 -19.08 -12.85 -11.03
N PHE A 82 -19.31 -14.08 -10.59
CA PHE A 82 -18.42 -14.76 -9.65
C PHE A 82 -17.52 -15.73 -10.42
N PRO A 83 -16.25 -15.88 -10.00
CA PRO A 83 -15.36 -16.83 -10.63
C PRO A 83 -15.87 -18.25 -10.38
N LYS A 84 -15.75 -19.12 -11.38
CA LYS A 84 -16.01 -20.56 -11.21
C LYS A 84 -14.91 -21.14 -10.34
N ILE A 85 -15.23 -21.47 -9.09
CA ILE A 85 -14.30 -22.11 -8.16
C ILE A 85 -14.18 -23.58 -8.55
N SER A 86 -13.00 -23.99 -9.01
CA SER A 86 -12.66 -25.40 -9.21
C SER A 86 -11.92 -25.94 -7.99
N MET A 87 -12.14 -27.21 -7.65
CA MET A 87 -11.35 -27.87 -6.60
C MET A 87 -9.91 -28.05 -7.11
N LEU A 88 -8.96 -27.56 -6.32
CA LEU A 88 -7.54 -27.75 -6.59
C LEU A 88 -7.14 -29.22 -6.43
N THR A 89 -6.43 -29.75 -7.40
CA THR A 89 -5.80 -31.07 -7.31
C THR A 89 -4.61 -31.05 -6.33
N GLY A 90 -4.22 -32.22 -5.80
CA GLY A 90 -3.11 -32.32 -4.85
C GLY A 90 -1.76 -31.81 -5.38
N LYS A 91 -1.53 -31.81 -6.71
CA LYS A 91 -0.35 -31.22 -7.34
C LYS A 91 -0.41 -29.69 -7.40
N GLU A 92 -1.60 -29.12 -7.55
CA GLU A 92 -1.81 -27.66 -7.55
C GLU A 92 -1.66 -27.08 -6.15
N TRP A 93 -2.14 -27.78 -5.12
CA TRP A 93 -1.93 -27.41 -3.72
C TRP A 93 -0.44 -27.24 -3.36
N LYS A 94 0.42 -28.14 -3.84
CA LYS A 94 1.87 -28.03 -3.61
C LYS A 94 2.49 -26.78 -4.24
N LYS A 95 1.91 -26.27 -5.34
CA LYS A 95 2.37 -25.03 -5.99
C LYS A 95 1.98 -23.77 -5.19
N MET A 96 0.99 -23.87 -4.30
CA MET A 96 0.55 -22.75 -3.45
C MET A 96 1.36 -22.59 -2.16
N ILE A 97 2.21 -23.55 -1.79
CA ILE A 97 3.02 -23.49 -0.55
C ILE A 97 3.78 -22.15 -0.41
N PRO A 98 4.47 -21.62 -1.44
CA PRO A 98 5.09 -20.29 -1.37
C PRO A 98 4.14 -19.16 -0.97
N ALA A 99 2.92 -19.16 -1.54
CA ALA A 99 1.93 -18.13 -1.26
C ALA A 99 1.41 -18.25 0.19
N LEU A 100 1.22 -19.48 0.69
CA LEU A 100 0.84 -19.73 2.07
C LEU A 100 1.88 -19.21 3.06
N VAL A 101 3.17 -19.36 2.77
CA VAL A 101 4.25 -18.80 3.62
C VAL A 101 4.17 -17.27 3.66
N ILE A 102 3.91 -16.61 2.53
CA ILE A 102 3.75 -15.15 2.50
C ILE A 102 2.52 -14.72 3.32
N ILE A 103 1.37 -15.39 3.11
CA ILE A 103 0.11 -15.12 3.84
C ILE A 103 0.29 -15.35 5.34
N SER A 104 1.08 -16.35 5.73
CA SER A 104 1.36 -16.64 7.15
C SER A 104 1.98 -15.45 7.89
N THR A 105 2.69 -14.55 7.20
CA THR A 105 3.22 -13.32 7.81
C THR A 105 2.09 -12.45 8.35
N GLY A 106 1.03 -12.27 7.57
CA GLY A 106 -0.15 -11.53 8.00
C GLY A 106 -0.84 -12.23 9.18
N VAL A 107 -0.96 -13.56 9.15
CA VAL A 107 -1.55 -14.32 10.26
C VAL A 107 -0.76 -14.17 11.56
N LEU A 108 0.57 -14.25 11.50
CA LEU A 108 1.44 -14.06 12.66
C LEU A 108 1.30 -12.66 13.27
N ILE A 109 1.19 -11.62 12.45
CA ILE A 109 1.04 -10.24 12.92
C ILE A 109 -0.38 -9.98 13.45
N LEU A 110 -1.41 -10.45 12.75
CA LEU A 110 -2.81 -10.09 13.06
C LEU A 110 -3.44 -10.99 14.13
N VAL A 111 -3.16 -12.29 14.09
CA VAL A 111 -3.76 -13.27 15.01
C VAL A 111 -2.87 -13.47 16.23
N PHE A 112 -1.58 -13.74 16.00
CA PHE A 112 -0.62 -14.03 17.07
C PHE A 112 0.04 -12.79 17.65
N LYS A 113 -0.23 -11.59 17.09
CA LYS A 113 0.30 -10.29 17.54
C LYS A 113 1.82 -10.27 17.66
N PHE A 114 2.52 -11.02 16.81
CA PHE A 114 3.97 -10.99 16.77
C PHE A 114 4.46 -9.65 16.25
N GLU A 115 5.60 -9.22 16.78
CA GLU A 115 6.34 -8.08 16.24
C GLU A 115 6.63 -8.31 14.76
N GLY A 116 6.40 -7.28 13.94
CA GLY A 116 6.43 -7.41 12.50
C GLY A 116 7.79 -7.88 11.94
N TRP A 117 8.88 -7.42 12.54
CA TRP A 117 10.24 -7.87 12.19
C TRP A 117 10.45 -9.36 12.48
N PHE A 118 9.87 -9.88 13.58
CA PHE A 118 9.98 -11.27 13.97
C PHE A 118 9.13 -12.17 13.07
N ALA A 119 7.90 -11.74 12.77
CA ALA A 119 7.03 -12.43 11.81
C ALA A 119 7.68 -12.53 10.43
N LEU A 120 8.26 -11.42 9.92
CA LEU A 120 8.99 -11.40 8.66
C LEU A 120 10.23 -12.31 8.68
N LEU A 121 11.00 -12.30 9.77
CA LEU A 121 12.17 -13.16 9.92
C LEU A 121 11.79 -14.65 9.85
N LEU A 122 10.71 -15.03 10.54
CA LEU A 122 10.23 -16.42 10.54
C LEU A 122 9.73 -16.86 9.16
N THR A 123 8.93 -16.04 8.48
CA THR A 123 8.39 -16.40 7.16
C THR A 123 9.44 -16.36 6.06
N THR A 124 10.37 -15.42 6.10
CA THR A 124 11.50 -15.39 5.15
C THR A 124 12.46 -16.55 5.38
N SER A 125 12.73 -16.92 6.63
CA SER A 125 13.57 -18.07 6.97
C SER A 125 12.94 -19.39 6.54
N THR A 126 11.65 -19.61 6.81
CA THR A 126 10.92 -20.78 6.33
C THR A 126 10.86 -20.84 4.80
N TYR A 127 10.60 -19.72 4.12
CA TYR A 127 10.66 -19.64 2.66
C TYR A 127 12.06 -19.99 2.12
N ALA A 128 13.10 -19.46 2.76
CA ALA A 128 14.49 -19.73 2.42
C ALA A 128 14.82 -21.22 2.56
N SER A 129 14.42 -21.87 3.66
CA SER A 129 14.60 -23.32 3.86
C SER A 129 13.95 -24.15 2.75
N LEU A 130 12.78 -23.75 2.25
CA LEU A 130 12.08 -24.43 1.14
C LEU A 130 12.71 -24.18 -0.24
N ARG A 131 13.62 -23.20 -0.36
CA ARG A 131 14.23 -22.75 -1.62
C ARG A 131 15.73 -22.50 -1.45
N ILE A 132 16.42 -23.38 -0.71
CA ILE A 132 17.83 -23.20 -0.33
C ILE A 132 18.76 -22.91 -1.52
N LYS A 133 18.49 -23.53 -2.68
CA LYS A 133 19.25 -23.34 -3.93
C LYS A 133 19.09 -21.96 -4.57
N SER A 134 18.03 -21.24 -4.22
CA SER A 134 17.73 -19.89 -4.74
C SER A 134 18.10 -18.77 -3.76
N ILE A 135 18.51 -19.09 -2.52
CA ILE A 135 18.88 -18.10 -1.50
C ILE A 135 20.09 -17.29 -1.94
N LEU A 136 21.21 -17.95 -2.27
CA LEU A 136 22.48 -17.27 -2.52
C LEU A 136 22.39 -16.31 -3.72
N PRO A 137 21.76 -16.69 -4.86
CA PRO A 137 21.51 -15.76 -5.95
C PRO A 137 20.58 -14.61 -5.57
N ALA A 138 19.50 -14.89 -4.83
CA ALA A 138 18.53 -13.87 -4.41
C ALA A 138 19.15 -12.85 -3.45
N LEU A 139 19.92 -13.32 -2.45
CA LEU A 139 20.60 -12.47 -1.48
C LEU A 139 21.67 -11.62 -2.17
N LYS A 140 22.49 -12.23 -3.05
CA LYS A 140 23.49 -11.49 -3.84
C LYS A 140 22.83 -10.43 -4.72
N ASN A 141 21.67 -10.72 -5.30
CA ASN A 141 20.92 -9.76 -6.11
C ASN A 141 20.24 -8.68 -5.28
N SER A 142 19.78 -8.97 -4.06
CA SER A 142 19.20 -7.99 -3.15
C SER A 142 20.26 -7.05 -2.56
N LEU A 143 21.44 -7.57 -2.18
CA LEU A 143 22.55 -6.74 -1.68
C LEU A 143 23.14 -5.83 -2.76
N LYS A 144 23.00 -6.20 -4.04
CA LYS A 144 23.33 -5.32 -5.17
C LYS A 144 22.35 -4.14 -5.34
N LYS A 145 21.18 -4.17 -4.69
CA LYS A 145 20.22 -3.06 -4.69
C LYS A 145 20.57 -2.01 -3.64
N VAL A 146 21.77 -1.44 -3.81
CA VAL A 146 22.32 -0.41 -2.92
C VAL A 146 21.42 0.82 -2.87
N ASP A 147 20.71 1.11 -3.97
CA ASP A 147 19.67 2.12 -4.08
C ASP A 147 18.60 2.01 -2.99
N ILE A 148 18.11 0.80 -2.69
CA ILE A 148 17.09 0.59 -1.66
C ILE A 148 17.64 0.88 -0.27
N PHE A 149 18.86 0.44 0.02
CA PHE A 149 19.51 0.71 1.31
C PHE A 149 19.77 2.20 1.53
N ILE A 150 20.25 2.89 0.49
CA ILE A 150 20.45 4.34 0.52
C ILE A 150 19.12 5.06 0.75
N VAL A 151 18.06 4.69 0.03
CA VAL A 151 16.73 5.30 0.22
C VAL A 151 16.22 5.09 1.64
N LEU A 152 16.30 3.87 2.17
CA LEU A 152 15.86 3.59 3.54
C LEU A 152 16.67 4.41 4.56
N PHE A 153 17.99 4.45 4.42
CA PHE A 153 18.86 5.22 5.30
C PHE A 153 18.55 6.72 5.26
N ILE A 154 18.40 7.30 4.06
CA ILE A 154 18.02 8.71 3.89
C ILE A 154 16.65 9.00 4.51
N VAL A 155 15.67 8.13 4.32
CA VAL A 155 14.33 8.29 4.90
C VAL A 155 14.38 8.28 6.44
N PHE A 156 15.18 7.40 7.04
CA PHE A 156 15.35 7.38 8.50
C PHE A 156 16.09 8.60 9.04
N LEU A 157 17.15 9.06 8.36
CA LEU A 157 17.83 10.31 8.70
C LEU A 157 16.88 11.52 8.58
N TYR A 158 16.09 11.57 7.53
CA TYR A 158 15.08 12.61 7.35
C TYR A 158 14.03 12.58 8.48
N LYS A 159 13.55 11.39 8.88
CA LYS A 159 12.66 11.22 10.04
C LYS A 159 13.28 11.79 11.31
N ASP A 160 14.53 11.44 11.62
CA ASP A 160 15.23 11.89 12.83
C ASP A 160 15.40 13.41 12.84
N ALA A 161 15.77 14.00 11.70
CA ALA A 161 15.87 15.44 11.52
C ALA A 161 14.50 16.13 11.71
N LEU A 162 13.43 15.61 11.11
CA LEU A 162 12.08 16.17 11.26
C LEU A 162 11.60 16.15 12.72
N MET A 163 11.89 15.07 13.46
CA MET A 163 11.52 14.95 14.88
C MET A 163 12.33 15.91 15.75
N THR A 164 13.63 16.02 15.52
CA THR A 164 14.53 16.90 16.29
C THR A 164 14.25 18.38 16.05
N LEU A 165 13.91 18.76 14.81
CA LEU A 165 13.63 20.15 14.44
C LEU A 165 12.21 20.60 14.78
N GLU A 166 11.38 19.67 15.27
CA GLU A 166 9.96 19.83 15.52
C GLU A 166 9.22 20.45 14.32
N ILE A 167 9.63 20.11 13.09
CA ILE A 167 9.06 20.71 11.87
C ILE A 167 7.55 20.43 11.79
N GLY A 168 7.11 19.26 12.27
CA GLY A 168 5.70 18.92 12.37
C GLY A 168 4.91 19.88 13.27
N THR A 169 5.46 20.30 14.42
CA THR A 169 4.78 21.21 15.35
C THR A 169 4.78 22.65 14.83
N LYS A 170 5.87 23.11 14.21
CA LYS A 170 5.97 24.45 13.61
C LYS A 170 5.07 24.62 12.40
N LEU A 171 5.06 23.65 11.48
CA LEU A 171 4.13 23.66 10.34
C LEU A 171 2.68 23.54 10.82
N ALA A 172 2.40 22.73 11.84
CA ALA A 172 1.07 22.67 12.44
C ALA A 172 0.63 24.02 13.01
N GLN A 173 1.54 24.76 13.67
CA GLN A 173 1.27 26.11 14.18
C GLN A 173 1.04 27.11 13.05
N GLU A 174 1.82 27.07 11.97
CA GLU A 174 1.61 27.92 10.79
C GLU A 174 0.27 27.63 10.12
N LEU A 175 -0.05 26.36 9.84
CA LEU A 175 -1.34 25.97 9.24
C LEU A 175 -2.52 26.31 10.15
N SER A 176 -2.37 26.18 11.47
CA SER A 176 -3.38 26.61 12.44
C SER A 176 -3.54 28.13 12.48
N SER A 177 -2.44 28.89 12.35
CA SER A 177 -2.48 30.36 12.26
C SER A 177 -3.15 30.86 10.98
N LEU A 178 -3.09 30.07 9.90
CA LEU A 178 -3.87 30.28 8.68
C LEU A 178 -5.36 29.93 8.84
N GLY A 179 -5.78 29.44 10.02
CA GLY A 179 -7.16 29.06 10.33
C GLY A 179 -7.60 27.76 9.65
N LEU A 180 -6.67 26.91 9.20
CA LEU A 180 -7.02 25.67 8.51
C LEU A 180 -7.52 24.62 9.51
N ASN A 181 -8.67 24.01 9.19
CA ASN A 181 -9.21 22.89 9.94
C ASN A 181 -8.28 21.67 9.82
N VAL A 182 -7.93 21.04 10.95
CA VAL A 182 -7.08 19.84 10.99
C VAL A 182 -7.60 18.71 10.11
N ILE A 183 -8.92 18.59 9.97
CA ILE A 183 -9.57 17.59 9.10
C ILE A 183 -9.24 17.85 7.63
N LEU A 184 -9.23 19.12 7.19
CA LEU A 184 -8.85 19.47 5.82
C LEU A 184 -7.38 19.15 5.57
N VAL A 185 -6.50 19.44 6.54
CA VAL A 185 -5.08 19.10 6.45
C VAL A 185 -4.91 17.58 6.38
N ALA A 186 -5.65 16.82 7.18
CA ALA A 186 -5.61 15.36 7.20
C ALA A 186 -6.06 14.69 5.88
N VAL A 187 -6.73 15.42 4.99
CA VAL A 187 -7.20 14.92 3.68
C VAL A 187 -6.42 15.50 2.51
N ILE A 188 -6.29 16.82 2.45
CA ILE A 188 -5.74 17.50 1.27
C ILE A 188 -4.22 17.32 1.20
N LEU A 189 -3.52 17.49 2.33
CA LEU A 189 -2.07 17.39 2.38
C LEU A 189 -1.56 16.03 1.89
N PRO A 190 -2.04 14.88 2.40
CA PRO A 190 -1.57 13.58 1.91
C PRO A 190 -1.93 13.34 0.43
N ILE A 191 -3.03 13.87 -0.10
CA ILE A 191 -3.33 13.76 -1.54
C ILE A 191 -2.26 14.47 -2.36
N VAL A 192 -1.95 15.73 -2.02
CA VAL A 192 -0.98 16.56 -2.77
C VAL A 192 0.42 15.96 -2.71
N VAL A 193 0.86 15.57 -1.51
CA VAL A 193 2.17 14.94 -1.32
C VAL A 193 2.22 13.57 -2.01
N GLY A 194 1.14 12.79 -1.93
CA GLY A 194 1.02 11.48 -2.57
C GLY A 194 1.10 11.56 -4.09
N MET A 195 0.37 12.49 -4.70
CA MET A 195 0.40 12.73 -6.14
C MET A 195 1.78 13.16 -6.62
N SER A 196 2.49 13.95 -5.81
CA SER A 196 3.82 14.47 -6.16
C SER A 196 4.92 13.41 -6.02
N THR A 197 4.82 12.53 -5.01
CA THR A 197 5.88 11.57 -4.68
C THR A 197 5.66 10.19 -5.28
N GLY A 198 4.41 9.76 -5.45
CA GLY A 198 4.06 8.40 -5.89
C GLY A 198 4.48 7.30 -4.91
N ILE A 199 4.78 7.64 -3.65
CA ILE A 199 5.34 6.71 -2.64
C ILE A 199 4.62 6.86 -1.29
N THR A 200 3.86 5.82 -0.89
CA THR A 200 2.97 5.86 0.29
C THR A 200 3.71 6.13 1.59
N GLN A 201 4.87 5.52 1.84
CA GLN A 201 5.63 5.76 3.07
C GLN A 201 6.16 7.20 3.17
N THR A 202 6.54 7.81 2.04
CA THR A 202 6.99 9.21 2.01
C THR A 202 5.81 10.14 2.32
N THR A 203 4.65 9.86 1.72
CA THR A 203 3.43 10.63 1.96
C THR A 203 3.00 10.59 3.43
N VAL A 204 2.96 9.40 4.05
CA VAL A 204 2.63 9.24 5.47
C VAL A 204 3.68 9.93 6.35
N GLY A 205 4.98 9.79 6.03
CA GLY A 205 6.06 10.38 6.81
C GLY A 205 6.07 11.91 6.82
N ILE A 206 5.55 12.54 5.78
CA ILE A 206 5.43 14.01 5.69
C ILE A 206 4.11 14.49 6.29
N SER A 207 2.99 13.89 5.89
CA SER A 207 1.67 14.40 6.24
C SER A 207 1.26 14.11 7.69
N LEU A 208 1.54 12.90 8.19
CA LEU A 208 1.04 12.47 9.50
C LEU A 208 1.62 13.29 10.67
N PRO A 209 2.93 13.59 10.75
CA PRO A 209 3.47 14.41 11.84
C PRO A 209 2.83 15.80 11.95
N ILE A 210 2.46 16.39 10.81
CA ILE A 210 1.78 17.71 10.77
C ILE A 210 0.36 17.58 11.35
N VAL A 211 -0.39 16.56 10.91
CA VAL A 211 -1.74 16.30 11.43
C VAL A 211 -1.72 16.02 12.93
N LEU A 212 -0.72 15.25 13.40
CA LEU A 212 -0.51 14.98 14.82
C LEU A 212 -0.15 16.26 15.60
N GLY A 213 0.72 17.11 15.05
CA GLY A 213 1.11 18.39 15.64
C GLY A 213 -0.06 19.37 15.80
N MET A 214 -1.09 19.26 14.96
CA MET A 214 -2.34 20.02 15.05
C MET A 214 -3.36 19.41 16.04
N GLY A 215 -2.99 18.34 16.76
CA GLY A 215 -3.89 17.63 17.69
C GLY A 215 -4.81 16.60 17.03
N GLY A 216 -4.64 16.31 15.73
CA GLY A 216 -5.46 15.37 14.95
C GLY A 216 -5.11 13.90 15.15
N ALA A 217 -4.79 13.46 16.38
CA ALA A 217 -4.36 12.08 16.64
C ALA A 217 -5.41 11.02 16.22
N ASN A 218 -6.70 11.34 16.37
CA ASN A 218 -7.81 10.51 15.91
C ASN A 218 -7.86 10.37 14.38
N LEU A 219 -7.30 11.32 13.64
CA LEU A 219 -7.32 11.36 12.17
C LEU A 219 -6.17 10.56 11.53
N ALA A 220 -5.30 9.92 12.32
CA ALA A 220 -4.12 9.22 11.79
C ALA A 220 -4.46 8.15 10.72
N LEU A 221 -5.53 7.38 10.95
CA LEU A 221 -6.00 6.37 9.98
C LEU A 221 -6.61 7.03 8.74
N LEU A 222 -7.32 8.15 8.90
CA LEU A 222 -7.89 8.91 7.80
C LEU A 222 -6.77 9.45 6.89
N THR A 223 -5.74 10.07 7.49
CA THR A 223 -4.55 10.56 6.79
C THR A 223 -3.86 9.46 6.01
N TYR A 224 -3.81 8.24 6.54
CA TYR A 224 -3.26 7.09 5.83
C TYR A 224 -4.08 6.72 4.59
N VAL A 225 -5.41 6.62 4.72
CA VAL A 225 -6.30 6.31 3.58
C VAL A 225 -6.11 7.32 2.46
N PHE A 226 -6.05 8.61 2.79
CA PHE A 226 -5.81 9.66 1.80
C PHE A 226 -4.37 9.71 1.28
N SER A 227 -3.39 9.20 2.04
CA SER A 227 -2.02 9.00 1.56
C SER A 227 -1.95 7.96 0.46
N VAL A 228 -2.60 6.80 0.68
CA VAL A 228 -2.72 5.75 -0.35
C VAL A 228 -3.46 6.30 -1.58
N ALA A 229 -4.55 7.05 -1.36
CA ALA A 229 -5.31 7.64 -2.46
C ALA A 229 -4.49 8.64 -3.30
N GLY A 230 -3.74 9.54 -2.65
CA GLY A 230 -2.86 10.49 -3.35
C GLY A 230 -1.83 9.77 -4.21
N VAL A 231 -1.22 8.72 -3.67
CA VAL A 231 -0.23 7.91 -4.41
C VAL A 231 -0.86 7.17 -5.58
N LEU A 232 -2.06 6.63 -5.42
CA LEU A 232 -2.78 5.94 -6.49
C LEU A 232 -3.10 6.86 -7.68
N LEU A 233 -3.34 8.14 -7.40
CA LEU A 233 -3.60 9.17 -8.41
C LEU A 233 -2.31 9.76 -9.02
N SER A 234 -1.13 9.37 -8.52
CA SER A 234 0.14 9.96 -8.96
C SER A 234 0.54 9.48 -10.36
N PRO A 235 0.85 10.40 -11.30
CA PRO A 235 1.35 10.03 -12.63
C PRO A 235 2.78 9.47 -12.59
N VAL A 236 3.52 9.72 -11.50
CA VAL A 236 4.90 9.23 -11.32
C VAL A 236 4.95 7.90 -10.55
N HIS A 237 3.79 7.34 -10.17
CA HIS A 237 3.76 6.07 -9.47
C HIS A 237 4.23 4.92 -10.38
N LEU A 238 5.35 4.29 -9.99
CA LEU A 238 6.04 3.32 -10.84
C LEU A 238 5.18 2.11 -11.24
N CYS A 239 4.27 1.62 -10.38
CA CYS A 239 3.43 0.48 -10.75
C CYS A 239 2.43 0.84 -11.86
N LEU A 240 1.96 2.09 -11.90
CA LEU A 240 1.08 2.59 -12.95
C LEU A 240 1.86 2.67 -14.26
N VAL A 241 3.00 3.40 -14.25
CA VAL A 241 3.83 3.62 -15.44
C VAL A 241 4.28 2.30 -16.06
N LEU A 242 4.80 1.36 -15.26
CA LEU A 242 5.30 0.07 -15.77
C LEU A 242 4.17 -0.81 -16.33
N THR A 243 3.00 -0.82 -15.69
CA THR A 243 1.85 -1.59 -16.19
C THR A 243 1.32 -0.99 -17.49
N SER A 244 1.19 0.34 -17.55
CA SER A 244 0.80 1.08 -18.75
C SER A 244 1.76 0.83 -19.92
N GLN A 245 3.07 0.81 -19.66
CA GLN A 245 4.08 0.45 -20.66
C GLN A 245 3.93 -1.00 -21.13
N TYR A 246 3.71 -1.95 -20.21
CA TYR A 246 3.57 -3.37 -20.56
C TYR A 246 2.41 -3.63 -21.51
N PHE A 247 1.25 -3.02 -21.27
CA PHE A 247 0.04 -3.21 -22.10
C PHE A 247 -0.14 -2.17 -23.22
N ASN A 248 0.80 -1.23 -23.36
CA ASN A 248 0.75 -0.12 -24.31
C ASN A 248 -0.53 0.73 -24.17
N VAL A 249 -0.84 1.19 -22.95
CA VAL A 249 -2.03 2.00 -22.63
C VAL A 249 -1.63 3.33 -22.00
N ASN A 250 -2.35 4.40 -22.36
CA ASN A 250 -2.17 5.70 -21.72
C ASN A 250 -2.59 5.65 -20.24
N PHE A 251 -1.68 6.02 -19.34
CA PHE A 251 -1.92 5.99 -17.89
C PHE A 251 -3.06 6.92 -17.44
N LEU A 252 -3.35 8.02 -18.16
CA LEU A 252 -4.47 8.91 -17.83
C LEU A 252 -5.82 8.17 -17.95
N GLN A 253 -5.97 7.28 -18.92
CA GLN A 253 -7.19 6.48 -19.06
C GLN A 253 -7.36 5.50 -17.89
N VAL A 254 -6.24 4.97 -17.37
CA VAL A 254 -6.24 4.12 -16.18
C VAL A 254 -6.65 4.94 -14.95
N LEU A 255 -6.07 6.14 -14.77
CA LEU A 255 -6.44 7.06 -13.69
C LEU A 255 -7.93 7.42 -13.73
N GLN A 256 -8.48 7.69 -14.91
CA GLN A 256 -9.91 7.93 -15.10
C GLN A 256 -10.74 6.71 -14.65
N LYS A 257 -10.34 5.50 -15.04
CA LYS A 257 -11.04 4.25 -14.68
C LYS A 257 -10.98 3.91 -13.19
N ILE A 258 -9.91 4.28 -12.48
CA ILE A 258 -9.79 4.03 -11.03
C ILE A 258 -10.36 5.16 -10.16
N SER A 259 -10.62 6.34 -10.73
CA SER A 259 -11.05 7.52 -9.96
C SER A 259 -12.35 7.27 -9.20
N LEU A 260 -13.34 6.61 -9.81
CA LEU A 260 -14.63 6.32 -9.20
C LEU A 260 -14.55 5.31 -8.04
N PRO A 261 -13.97 4.10 -8.20
CA PRO A 261 -13.81 3.18 -7.07
C PRO A 261 -12.91 3.76 -5.96
N LEU A 262 -11.92 4.60 -6.32
CA LEU A 262 -11.13 5.32 -5.33
C LEU A 262 -11.95 6.36 -4.57
N ALA A 263 -12.77 7.16 -5.25
CA ALA A 263 -13.64 8.13 -4.61
C ALA A 263 -14.61 7.46 -3.62
N ILE A 264 -15.19 6.32 -3.98
CA ILE A 264 -16.04 5.52 -3.09
C ILE A 264 -15.25 5.06 -1.85
N THR A 265 -14.04 4.53 -2.06
CA THR A 265 -13.16 4.08 -0.97
C THR A 265 -12.82 5.23 -0.02
N CYS A 266 -12.43 6.39 -0.55
CA CYS A 266 -12.12 7.59 0.23
C CYS A 266 -13.36 8.12 0.97
N PHE A 267 -14.52 8.13 0.34
CA PHE A 267 -15.77 8.60 0.94
C PHE A 267 -16.20 7.72 2.11
N VAL A 268 -16.16 6.40 1.94
CA VAL A 268 -16.44 5.46 3.05
C VAL A 268 -15.37 5.56 4.14
N GLY A 269 -14.09 5.72 3.74
CA GLY A 269 -12.99 5.99 4.67
C GLY A 269 -13.23 7.23 5.52
N TRP A 270 -13.69 8.31 4.91
CA TRP A 270 -14.08 9.53 5.60
C TRP A 270 -15.21 9.29 6.60
N LEU A 271 -16.31 8.67 6.17
CA LEU A 271 -17.46 8.44 7.05
C LEU A 271 -17.15 7.51 8.24
N TYR A 272 -16.23 6.56 8.04
CA TYR A 272 -15.89 5.57 9.05
C TYR A 272 -14.82 6.03 10.05
N LEU A 273 -13.92 6.93 9.65
CA LEU A 273 -12.71 7.29 10.42
C LEU A 273 -12.71 8.71 10.99
N ILE A 274 -13.75 9.50 10.72
CA ILE A 274 -13.95 10.83 11.32
C ILE A 274 -14.62 10.72 12.69
#